data_AF-A0AAU6DCU3-F1
#
_entry.id   AF-A0AAU6DCU3-F1
#
_cell.length_a   1.000
_cell.length_b   1.000
_cell.length_c   1.000
_cell.angle_alpha   90.00
_cell.angle_beta   90.00
_cell.angle_gamma   90.00
#
_symmetry.space_group_name_H-M   'P 1'
#
loop_
_entity.id
_entity.type
_entity.pdbx_description
1 polymer ?
#
loop_
_entity_poly.entity_id
_entity_poly.type
_entity_poly.pdbx_seq_one_letter_code
_entity_poly.pdbx_strand_id
1 'polypeptide(L)'
;MTDREQESARVGEAWDRIESWLSRHAPQTMATLNGPAGAEEIRGAERQLGVTFPPGLVASLRRNNGAGERRGNGPCVHADFTFPTHDRLLSAEDIVSATTQLRGVMPPAEDDPQGRYWHQGYVKFADYEVTADGLTVDCRDGEGSGRVGRFFDESGTDFGLAPALSAYLSAVAEALERRKPVHGRWPLVFNGRLLWETASEGNPDWGTGGDPVPGQADGLPTLDLVPKGRVRATELVRLDELGAVLATASTEQVDDTAGRQMWRLSQETGLIKYPEVAEAINQFRAGNRVELTDTNRLGLRLRAVIHASRRQKDPYRRWSAQALVTLLVDGPHRAVLEIADVSSHVVLNWREVLWEDFGPPPLPPMPDEDFWANLRHPWIEAG
;
A
#
# COMPACT_ATOMS: atom_id res chain seq x y z
N MET A 1 11.94 31.97 -23.70
CA MET A 1 11.34 30.64 -23.52
C MET A 1 9.91 30.84 -23.08
N THR A 2 8.95 30.38 -23.87
CA THR A 2 7.51 30.49 -23.56
C THR A 2 7.15 29.67 -22.33
N ASP A 3 6.03 29.96 -21.66
CA ASP A 3 5.59 29.20 -20.48
C ASP A 3 5.42 27.70 -20.79
N ARG A 4 5.00 27.36 -22.01
CA ARG A 4 4.90 25.97 -22.49
C ARG A 4 6.26 25.28 -22.55
N GLU A 5 7.27 25.95 -23.10
CA GLU A 5 8.64 25.43 -23.17
C GLU A 5 9.27 25.28 -21.78
N GLN A 6 8.98 26.22 -20.87
CA GLN A 6 9.42 26.13 -19.48
C GLN A 6 8.79 24.95 -18.75
N GLU A 7 7.50 24.72 -18.93
CA GLU A 7 6.81 23.57 -18.33
C GLU A 7 7.40 22.26 -18.83
N SER A 8 7.58 22.10 -20.15
CA SER A 8 8.18 20.89 -20.73
C SER A 8 9.62 20.67 -20.27
N ALA A 9 10.44 21.73 -20.13
CA ALA A 9 11.81 21.62 -19.63
C ALA A 9 11.85 21.15 -18.17
N ARG A 10 10.99 21.70 -17.30
CA ARG A 10 10.91 21.31 -15.88
C ARG A 10 10.39 19.88 -15.69
N VAL A 11 9.44 19.44 -16.51
CA VAL A 11 9.01 18.03 -16.53
C VAL A 11 10.18 17.12 -16.92
N GLY A 12 10.96 17.50 -17.93
CA GLY A 12 12.16 16.76 -18.31
C GLY A 12 13.18 16.64 -17.18
N GLU A 13 13.50 17.75 -16.51
CA GLU A 13 14.42 17.77 -15.36
C GLU A 13 13.92 16.91 -14.19
N ALA A 14 12.61 16.97 -13.89
CA ALA A 14 12.02 16.16 -12.83
C ALA A 14 12.10 14.65 -13.16
N TRP A 15 11.83 14.26 -14.40
CA TRP A 15 11.99 12.87 -14.84
C TRP A 15 13.44 12.41 -14.81
N ASP A 16 14.40 13.24 -15.27
CA ASP A 16 15.82 12.90 -15.21
C ASP A 16 16.24 12.58 -13.76
N ARG A 17 15.73 13.33 -12.78
CA ARG A 17 15.97 13.08 -11.34
C ARG A 17 15.31 11.79 -10.84
N ILE A 18 14.04 11.55 -11.19
CA ILE A 18 13.31 10.33 -10.80
C ILE A 18 14.00 9.09 -11.39
N GLU A 19 14.24 9.06 -12.71
CA GLU A 19 14.88 7.93 -13.40
C GLU A 19 16.31 7.69 -12.89
N SER A 20 17.07 8.75 -12.63
CA SER A 20 18.40 8.64 -12.03
C SER A 20 18.37 8.06 -10.62
N TRP A 21 17.35 8.39 -9.82
CA TRP A 21 17.16 7.80 -8.51
C TRP A 21 16.74 6.33 -8.59
N LEU A 22 15.75 6.01 -9.43
CA LEU A 22 15.22 4.66 -9.62
C LEU A 22 16.32 3.71 -10.12
N SER A 23 17.10 4.11 -11.13
CA SER A 23 18.21 3.28 -11.64
C SER A 23 19.25 2.91 -10.59
N ARG A 24 19.45 3.74 -9.56
CA ARG A 24 20.40 3.46 -8.46
C ARG A 24 19.78 2.69 -7.31
N HIS A 25 18.53 2.97 -6.98
CA HIS A 25 17.91 2.52 -5.73
C HIS A 25 16.79 1.50 -5.94
N ALA A 26 15.98 1.65 -6.99
CA ALA A 26 14.85 0.79 -7.31
C ALA A 26 14.91 0.29 -8.78
N PRO A 27 15.93 -0.50 -9.15
CA PRO A 27 16.15 -0.90 -10.54
C PRO A 27 15.03 -1.79 -11.11
N GLN A 28 14.32 -2.54 -10.28
CA GLN A 28 13.15 -3.31 -10.74
C GLN A 28 12.02 -2.36 -11.14
N THR A 29 11.73 -1.35 -10.30
CA THR A 29 10.77 -0.29 -10.66
C THR A 29 11.18 0.46 -11.92
N MET A 30 12.47 0.81 -12.06
CA MET A 30 12.99 1.47 -13.27
C MET A 30 12.70 0.65 -14.54
N ALA A 31 12.85 -0.67 -14.47
CA ALA A 31 12.63 -1.56 -15.61
C ALA A 31 11.17 -1.62 -16.06
N THR A 32 10.22 -1.16 -15.23
CA THR A 32 8.79 -1.11 -15.57
C THR A 32 8.36 0.18 -16.27
N LEU A 33 9.20 1.22 -16.29
CA LEU A 33 8.90 2.44 -17.04
C LEU A 33 9.02 2.17 -18.54
N ASN A 34 7.97 2.52 -19.28
CA ASN A 34 7.94 2.34 -20.73
C ASN A 34 8.78 3.41 -21.43
N GLY A 35 9.23 3.10 -22.65
CA GLY A 35 9.88 4.07 -23.52
C GLY A 35 8.95 5.25 -23.90
N PRO A 36 9.49 6.25 -24.61
CA PRO A 36 8.76 7.47 -24.93
C PRO A 36 7.63 7.25 -25.94
N ALA A 37 6.51 7.96 -25.74
CA ALA A 37 5.36 7.93 -26.65
C ALA A 37 5.67 8.65 -27.98
N GLY A 38 5.12 8.12 -29.07
CA GLY A 38 5.24 8.73 -30.39
C GLY A 38 4.44 10.03 -30.50
N ALA A 39 4.90 10.99 -31.32
CA ALA A 39 4.16 12.24 -31.52
C ALA A 39 2.76 12.02 -32.15
N GLU A 40 2.62 11.04 -33.05
CA GLU A 40 1.32 10.66 -33.62
C GLU A 40 0.41 9.94 -32.63
N GLU A 41 0.98 9.18 -31.71
CA GLU A 41 0.24 8.47 -30.65
C GLU A 41 -0.42 9.48 -29.71
N ILE A 42 0.36 10.47 -29.24
CA ILE A 42 -0.14 11.57 -28.39
C ILE A 42 -1.23 12.36 -29.15
N ARG A 43 -0.97 12.76 -30.39
CA ARG A 43 -1.98 13.46 -31.21
C ARG A 43 -3.23 12.60 -31.45
N GLY A 44 -3.06 11.28 -31.56
CA GLY A 44 -4.16 10.33 -31.66
C GLY A 44 -5.02 10.32 -30.41
N ALA A 45 -4.40 10.32 -29.24
CA ALA A 45 -5.09 10.40 -27.95
C ALA A 45 -5.85 11.73 -27.79
N GLU A 46 -5.22 12.86 -28.11
CA GLU A 46 -5.84 14.19 -28.11
C GLU A 46 -7.10 14.23 -28.99
N ARG A 47 -7.00 13.70 -30.23
CA ARG A 47 -8.13 13.64 -31.17
C ARG A 47 -9.27 12.76 -30.65
N GLN A 48 -8.97 11.59 -30.11
CA GLN A 48 -9.98 10.67 -29.58
C GLN A 48 -10.70 11.25 -28.36
N LEU A 49 -9.96 11.95 -27.50
CA LEU A 49 -10.52 12.59 -26.32
C LEU A 49 -11.11 13.98 -26.59
N GLY A 50 -10.89 14.57 -27.76
CA GLY A 50 -11.40 15.90 -28.10
C GLY A 50 -10.81 17.03 -27.24
N VAL A 51 -9.59 16.87 -26.75
CA VAL A 51 -8.88 17.83 -25.89
C VAL A 51 -7.45 18.03 -26.37
N THR A 52 -6.84 19.17 -26.06
CA THR A 52 -5.40 19.37 -26.23
C THR A 52 -4.71 19.05 -24.91
N PHE A 53 -3.67 18.22 -24.93
CA PHE A 53 -2.93 17.90 -23.71
C PHE A 53 -2.05 19.08 -23.28
N PRO A 54 -2.02 19.42 -21.98
CA PRO A 54 -1.11 20.43 -21.46
C PRO A 54 0.35 20.07 -21.77
N PRO A 55 1.23 21.07 -21.99
CA PRO A 55 2.64 20.84 -22.33
C PRO A 55 3.38 19.91 -21.36
N GLY A 56 3.00 19.94 -20.08
CA GLY A 56 3.56 19.04 -19.07
C GLY A 56 3.22 17.58 -19.32
N LEU A 57 1.94 17.26 -19.62
CA LEU A 57 1.51 15.89 -19.91
C LEU A 57 2.17 15.37 -21.19
N VAL A 58 2.23 16.18 -22.25
CA VAL A 58 2.93 15.83 -23.49
C VAL A 58 4.41 15.55 -23.23
N ALA A 59 5.09 16.38 -22.43
CA ALA A 59 6.49 16.18 -22.09
C ALA A 59 6.70 14.90 -21.27
N SER A 60 5.79 14.58 -20.34
CA SER A 60 5.84 13.36 -19.53
C SER A 60 5.67 12.11 -20.40
N LEU A 61 4.68 12.08 -21.29
CA LEU A 61 4.46 10.95 -22.21
C LEU A 61 5.63 10.74 -23.17
N ARG A 62 6.28 11.82 -23.61
CA ARG A 62 7.50 11.77 -24.43
C ARG A 62 8.75 11.33 -23.66
N ARG A 63 8.67 11.14 -22.35
CA ARG A 63 9.71 10.51 -21.54
C ARG A 63 9.34 9.06 -21.25
N ASN A 64 8.18 8.85 -20.64
CA ASN A 64 7.69 7.54 -20.23
C ASN A 64 6.24 7.35 -20.68
N ASN A 65 5.99 6.44 -21.62
CA ASN A 65 4.64 6.12 -22.11
C ASN A 65 3.94 5.10 -21.21
N GLY A 66 3.73 5.50 -19.95
CA GLY A 66 3.18 4.60 -18.94
C GLY A 66 4.23 3.78 -18.20
N ALA A 67 3.74 2.96 -17.27
CA ALA A 67 4.51 1.93 -16.61
C ALA A 67 3.78 0.57 -16.72
N GLY A 68 4.54 -0.48 -16.99
CA GLY A 68 4.05 -1.85 -17.21
C GLY A 68 3.38 -2.04 -18.58
N GLU A 69 2.91 -3.27 -18.81
CA GLU A 69 2.18 -3.64 -20.02
C GLU A 69 0.72 -3.99 -19.70
N ARG A 70 -0.21 -3.38 -20.44
CA ARG A 70 -1.61 -3.77 -20.43
C ARG A 70 -1.95 -4.52 -21.70
N ARG A 71 -2.54 -5.72 -21.58
CA ARG A 71 -3.04 -6.50 -22.73
C ARG A 71 -4.56 -6.49 -22.73
N GLY A 72 -5.15 -5.74 -23.66
CA GLY A 72 -6.62 -5.59 -23.75
C GLY A 72 -7.20 -4.84 -22.54
N ASN A 73 -8.39 -5.26 -22.09
CA ASN A 73 -9.10 -4.63 -20.97
C ASN A 73 -8.75 -5.25 -19.59
N GLY A 74 -7.69 -6.05 -19.50
CA GLY A 74 -7.24 -6.67 -18.25
C GLY A 74 -6.39 -5.73 -17.39
N PRO A 75 -6.07 -6.14 -16.14
CA PRO A 75 -5.13 -5.40 -15.29
C PRO A 75 -3.73 -5.34 -15.92
N CYS A 76 -2.94 -4.34 -15.55
CA CYS A 76 -1.55 -4.29 -16.00
C CYS A 76 -0.72 -5.37 -15.33
N VAL A 77 0.24 -5.89 -16.08
CA VAL A 77 1.23 -6.82 -15.57
C VAL A 77 2.55 -6.07 -15.45
N HIS A 78 3.29 -6.34 -14.36
CA HIS A 78 4.63 -5.79 -14.13
C HIS A 78 4.70 -4.26 -14.03
N ALA A 79 3.75 -3.62 -13.35
CA ALA A 79 3.75 -2.18 -13.14
C ALA A 79 4.19 -1.80 -11.72
N ASP A 80 5.50 -1.79 -11.46
CA ASP A 80 6.03 -1.43 -10.14
C ASP A 80 6.14 0.09 -9.94
N PHE A 81 6.19 0.89 -11.01
CA PHE A 81 6.19 2.35 -10.86
C PHE A 81 4.78 2.88 -10.63
N THR A 82 4.57 3.38 -9.42
CA THR A 82 3.38 4.14 -9.03
C THR A 82 3.78 5.50 -8.46
N PHE A 83 2.86 6.45 -8.55
CA PHE A 83 2.98 7.72 -7.83
C PHE A 83 2.71 7.54 -6.33
N PRO A 84 3.02 8.53 -5.47
CA PRO A 84 2.75 8.44 -4.02
C PRO A 84 1.31 8.07 -3.65
N THR A 85 0.37 8.38 -4.53
CA THR A 85 -1.05 8.04 -4.41
C THR A 85 -1.38 6.60 -4.81
N HIS A 86 -0.36 5.77 -5.10
CA HIS A 86 -0.45 4.40 -5.64
C HIS A 86 -1.08 4.31 -7.04
N ASP A 87 -1.23 5.45 -7.72
CA ASP A 87 -1.73 5.46 -9.08
C ASP A 87 -0.59 5.12 -10.05
N ARG A 88 -0.78 4.09 -10.88
CA ARG A 88 0.15 3.68 -11.93
C ARG A 88 0.17 4.72 -13.04
N LEU A 89 1.37 5.06 -13.55
CA LEU A 89 1.52 5.95 -14.70
C LEU A 89 0.89 5.34 -15.97
N LEU A 90 -0.02 6.07 -16.60
CA LEU A 90 -0.74 5.61 -17.79
C LEU A 90 0.05 5.91 -19.09
N SER A 91 -0.03 4.98 -20.04
CA SER A 91 0.36 5.22 -21.45
C SER A 91 -0.65 6.11 -22.15
N ALA A 92 -0.32 6.68 -23.32
CA ALA A 92 -1.27 7.46 -24.11
C ALA A 92 -2.53 6.66 -24.48
N GLU A 93 -2.40 5.36 -24.75
CA GLU A 93 -3.52 4.46 -24.99
C GLU A 93 -4.36 4.25 -23.71
N ASP A 94 -3.71 4.02 -22.57
CA ASP A 94 -4.39 3.85 -21.28
C ASP A 94 -5.13 5.10 -20.85
N ILE A 95 -4.56 6.28 -21.10
CA ILE A 95 -5.20 7.58 -20.87
C ILE A 95 -6.53 7.66 -21.63
N VAL A 96 -6.54 7.26 -22.91
CA VAL A 96 -7.77 7.27 -23.72
C VAL A 96 -8.79 6.30 -23.13
N SER A 97 -8.37 5.08 -22.81
CA SER A 97 -9.22 4.02 -22.27
C SER A 97 -9.87 4.44 -20.95
N ALA A 98 -9.07 4.83 -19.95
CA ALA A 98 -9.54 5.21 -18.62
C ALA A 98 -10.42 6.48 -18.65
N THR A 99 -10.03 7.48 -19.44
CA THR A 99 -10.81 8.73 -19.57
C THR A 99 -12.14 8.49 -20.30
N THR A 100 -12.16 7.64 -21.33
CA THR A 100 -13.40 7.31 -22.05
C THR A 100 -14.35 6.50 -21.19
N GLN A 101 -13.83 5.55 -20.41
CA GLN A 101 -14.62 4.77 -19.47
C GLN A 101 -15.32 5.69 -18.47
N LEU A 102 -14.59 6.63 -17.86
CA LEU A 102 -15.19 7.62 -16.95
C LEU A 102 -16.28 8.46 -17.63
N ARG A 103 -16.03 8.95 -18.84
CA ARG A 103 -17.03 9.71 -19.60
C ARG A 103 -18.28 8.89 -19.96
N GLY A 104 -18.16 7.58 -20.10
CA GLY A 104 -19.26 6.67 -20.43
C GLY A 104 -20.09 6.20 -19.24
N VAL A 105 -19.56 6.26 -18.02
CA VAL A 105 -20.23 5.83 -16.77
C VAL A 105 -21.09 6.94 -16.14
N MET A 106 -20.92 8.19 -16.59
CA MET A 106 -21.57 9.36 -15.98
C MET A 106 -23.10 9.36 -16.07
N PRO A 107 -23.80 9.83 -15.01
CA PRO A 107 -25.21 10.22 -15.14
C PRO A 107 -25.36 11.38 -16.16
N PRO A 108 -26.53 11.54 -16.80
CA PRO A 108 -26.76 12.59 -17.79
C PRO A 108 -26.38 13.97 -17.23
N ALA A 109 -25.98 14.89 -18.11
CA ALA A 109 -25.54 16.26 -17.75
C ALA A 109 -26.54 17.07 -16.89
N GLU A 110 -27.78 16.61 -16.77
CA GLU A 110 -28.81 17.16 -15.87
C GLU A 110 -28.49 16.92 -14.38
N ASP A 111 -27.73 15.88 -14.03
CA ASP A 111 -27.43 15.45 -12.66
C ASP A 111 -26.09 15.98 -12.09
N ASP A 112 -25.21 16.56 -12.93
CA ASP A 112 -23.99 17.30 -12.50
C ASP A 112 -23.74 18.56 -13.35
N PRO A 113 -24.62 19.57 -13.25
CA PRO A 113 -24.55 20.78 -14.09
C PRO A 113 -23.30 21.65 -13.84
N GLN A 114 -22.48 21.31 -12.84
CA GLN A 114 -21.26 22.05 -12.48
C GLN A 114 -19.98 21.27 -12.80
N GLY A 115 -20.08 20.01 -13.27
CA GLY A 115 -18.92 19.15 -13.53
C GLY A 115 -18.09 18.89 -12.28
N ARG A 116 -18.75 18.79 -11.11
CA ARG A 116 -18.07 18.56 -9.82
C ARG A 116 -17.54 17.12 -9.73
N TYR A 117 -18.22 16.17 -10.36
CA TYR A 117 -17.79 14.78 -10.35
C TYR A 117 -16.75 14.52 -11.44
N TRP A 118 -17.09 14.79 -12.71
CA TRP A 118 -16.16 14.69 -13.84
C TRP A 118 -16.49 15.71 -14.93
N HIS A 119 -15.47 16.29 -15.56
CA HIS A 119 -15.63 17.23 -16.67
C HIS A 119 -14.98 16.68 -17.94
N GLN A 120 -15.55 16.96 -19.12
CA GLN A 120 -15.00 16.45 -20.39
C GLN A 120 -13.58 16.93 -20.66
N GLY A 121 -13.22 18.13 -20.20
CA GLY A 121 -11.86 18.66 -20.25
C GLY A 121 -10.87 18.05 -19.24
N TYR A 122 -11.27 17.10 -18.39
CA TYR A 122 -10.36 16.41 -17.48
C TYR A 122 -9.83 15.12 -18.12
N VAL A 123 -8.59 14.78 -17.82
CA VAL A 123 -7.89 13.61 -18.37
C VAL A 123 -7.14 12.90 -17.26
N LYS A 124 -7.35 11.58 -17.11
CA LYS A 124 -6.50 10.77 -16.22
C LYS A 124 -5.11 10.61 -16.82
N PHE A 125 -4.07 10.69 -16.00
CA PHE A 125 -2.71 10.34 -16.39
C PHE A 125 -2.09 9.27 -15.48
N ALA A 126 -2.76 8.93 -14.38
CA ALA A 126 -2.44 7.78 -13.55
C ALA A 126 -3.72 7.09 -13.06
N ASP A 127 -3.66 5.79 -12.76
CA ASP A 127 -4.83 4.96 -12.40
C ASP A 127 -4.54 4.06 -11.19
N TYR A 128 -5.48 3.95 -10.25
CA TYR A 128 -5.33 3.11 -9.06
C TYR A 128 -5.55 1.61 -9.34
N GLU A 129 -6.05 1.27 -10.54
CA GLU A 129 -6.34 -0.05 -11.10
C GLU A 129 -7.40 -0.88 -10.38
N VAL A 130 -7.57 -0.70 -9.07
CA VAL A 130 -8.54 -1.42 -8.24
C VAL A 130 -9.92 -0.74 -8.27
N THR A 131 -9.94 0.59 -8.26
CA THR A 131 -11.15 1.42 -8.37
C THR A 131 -10.99 2.38 -9.54
N ALA A 132 -12.03 3.18 -9.84
CA ALA A 132 -11.93 4.16 -10.92
C ALA A 132 -11.08 5.39 -10.54
N ASP A 133 -10.53 5.44 -9.33
CA ASP A 133 -9.64 6.49 -8.83
C ASP A 133 -8.42 6.70 -9.72
N GLY A 134 -7.89 7.93 -9.72
CA GLY A 134 -6.58 8.18 -10.31
C GLY A 134 -6.22 9.65 -10.46
N LEU A 135 -4.95 9.91 -10.76
CA LEU A 135 -4.46 11.27 -10.96
C LEU A 135 -5.00 11.85 -12.27
N THR A 136 -5.40 13.10 -12.17
CA THR A 136 -6.10 13.82 -13.24
C THR A 136 -5.41 15.14 -13.51
N VAL A 137 -5.38 15.53 -14.79
CA VAL A 137 -4.94 16.86 -15.22
C VAL A 137 -6.10 17.62 -15.85
N ASP A 138 -6.16 18.94 -15.61
CA ASP A 138 -7.12 19.83 -16.25
C ASP A 138 -6.62 20.23 -17.65
N CYS A 139 -7.31 19.81 -18.70
CA CYS A 139 -7.00 20.15 -20.10
C CYS A 139 -7.89 21.28 -20.64
N ARG A 140 -8.70 21.94 -19.80
CA ARG A 140 -9.48 23.11 -20.23
C ARG A 140 -8.55 24.27 -20.57
N ASP A 141 -9.02 25.14 -21.45
CA ASP A 141 -8.36 26.41 -21.70
C ASP A 141 -8.51 27.37 -20.51
N GLY A 142 -7.49 28.18 -20.27
CA GLY A 142 -7.49 29.22 -19.23
C GLY A 142 -6.54 28.93 -18.06
N GLU A 143 -6.74 29.68 -16.96
CA GLU A 143 -5.83 29.71 -15.79
C GLU A 143 -5.71 28.35 -15.06
N GLY A 144 -6.69 27.46 -15.23
CA GLY A 144 -6.68 26.11 -14.64
C GLY A 144 -5.90 25.06 -15.43
N SER A 145 -5.50 25.35 -16.67
CA SER A 145 -4.89 24.37 -17.57
C SER A 145 -3.59 23.80 -17.00
N GLY A 146 -3.45 22.47 -16.99
CA GLY A 146 -2.27 21.76 -16.51
C GLY A 146 -2.23 21.47 -15.01
N ARG A 147 -3.20 21.97 -14.23
CA ARG A 147 -3.30 21.66 -12.79
C ARG A 147 -3.49 20.17 -12.54
N VAL A 148 -2.85 19.66 -11.49
CA VAL A 148 -2.93 18.26 -11.08
C VAL A 148 -3.92 18.11 -9.92
N GLY A 149 -4.82 17.16 -10.10
CA GLY A 149 -5.79 16.72 -9.11
C GLY A 149 -5.83 15.20 -9.02
N ARG A 150 -6.82 14.69 -8.30
CA ARG A 150 -7.15 13.27 -8.26
C ARG A 150 -8.65 13.10 -8.33
N PHE A 151 -9.08 12.15 -9.14
CA PHE A 151 -10.45 11.68 -9.16
C PHE A 151 -10.61 10.56 -8.14
N PHE A 152 -11.72 10.60 -7.41
CA PHE A 152 -12.18 9.58 -6.49
C PHE A 152 -13.57 9.13 -6.92
N ASP A 153 -13.79 7.83 -7.04
CA ASP A 153 -15.06 7.31 -7.54
C ASP A 153 -16.26 7.64 -6.64
N GLU A 154 -16.05 7.91 -5.35
CA GLU A 154 -17.14 8.26 -4.43
C GLU A 154 -17.42 9.76 -4.35
N SER A 155 -16.44 10.61 -4.68
CA SER A 155 -16.52 12.06 -4.38
C SER A 155 -16.22 12.98 -5.54
N GLY A 156 -15.78 12.45 -6.69
CA GLY A 156 -15.50 13.22 -7.88
C GLY A 156 -14.05 13.70 -8.00
N THR A 157 -13.85 14.76 -8.77
CA THR A 157 -12.51 15.28 -9.07
C THR A 157 -12.15 16.44 -8.16
N ASP A 158 -11.07 16.31 -7.40
CA ASP A 158 -10.50 17.41 -6.61
C ASP A 158 -9.16 17.86 -7.20
N PHE A 159 -9.03 19.17 -7.43
CA PHE A 159 -7.79 19.80 -7.89
C PHE A 159 -7.12 20.56 -6.75
N GLY A 160 -5.87 20.25 -6.50
CA GLY A 160 -5.13 20.83 -5.37
C GLY A 160 -3.80 20.16 -5.07
N LEU A 161 -3.49 19.04 -5.75
CA LEU A 161 -2.23 18.33 -5.55
C LEU A 161 -1.03 19.14 -6.05
N ALA A 162 -1.14 19.77 -7.22
CA ALA A 162 -0.10 20.68 -7.72
C ALA A 162 -0.66 21.68 -8.74
N PRO A 163 -0.05 22.87 -8.88
CA PRO A 163 -0.46 23.86 -9.88
C PRO A 163 -0.12 23.45 -11.32
N ALA A 164 0.83 22.53 -11.51
CA ALA A 164 1.26 22.02 -12.82
C ALA A 164 1.86 20.61 -12.66
N LEU A 165 1.97 19.86 -13.75
CA LEU A 165 2.57 18.52 -13.72
C LEU A 165 4.07 18.59 -13.37
N SER A 166 4.79 19.61 -13.84
CA SER A 166 6.19 19.84 -13.45
C SER A 166 6.35 19.99 -11.93
N ALA A 167 5.44 20.70 -11.27
CA ALA A 167 5.45 20.90 -9.83
C ALA A 167 5.17 19.60 -9.08
N TYR A 168 4.22 18.79 -9.56
CA TYR A 168 3.92 17.48 -8.99
C TYR A 168 5.14 16.54 -9.09
N LEU A 169 5.71 16.38 -10.29
CA LEU A 169 6.87 15.52 -10.52
C LEU A 169 8.11 16.00 -9.76
N SER A 170 8.31 17.32 -9.65
CA SER A 170 9.41 17.88 -8.87
C SER A 170 9.28 17.56 -7.38
N ALA A 171 8.06 17.56 -6.84
CA ALA A 171 7.81 17.17 -5.46
C ALA A 171 8.08 15.68 -5.23
N VAL A 172 7.70 14.81 -6.18
CA VAL A 172 8.03 13.38 -6.16
C VAL A 172 9.54 13.16 -6.21
N ALA A 173 10.25 13.80 -7.15
CA ALA A 173 11.71 13.72 -7.25
C ALA A 173 12.40 14.14 -5.95
N GLU A 174 11.96 15.25 -5.36
CA GLU A 174 12.50 15.74 -4.09
C GLU A 174 12.22 14.78 -2.92
N ALA A 175 11.05 14.14 -2.89
CA ALA A 175 10.70 13.14 -1.89
C ALA A 175 11.63 11.93 -1.97
N LEU A 176 11.87 11.41 -3.17
CA LEU A 176 12.79 10.30 -3.41
C LEU A 176 14.22 10.63 -2.96
N GLU A 177 14.75 11.77 -3.40
CA GLU A 177 16.13 12.19 -3.11
C GLU A 177 16.36 12.47 -1.62
N ARG A 178 15.38 13.08 -0.94
CA ARG A 178 15.52 13.49 0.47
C ARG A 178 14.94 12.48 1.46
N ARG A 179 14.32 11.41 0.97
CA ARG A 179 13.56 10.43 1.78
C ARG A 179 12.59 11.13 2.74
N LYS A 180 11.78 12.03 2.20
CA LYS A 180 10.75 12.77 2.96
C LYS A 180 9.36 12.38 2.46
N PRO A 181 8.31 12.53 3.29
CA PRO A 181 6.97 12.21 2.83
C PRO A 181 6.48 13.23 1.80
N VAL A 182 5.70 12.74 0.84
CA VAL A 182 4.96 13.55 -0.14
C VAL A 182 3.54 12.99 -0.24
N HIS A 183 2.54 13.87 -0.16
CA HIS A 183 1.13 13.47 -0.04
C HIS A 183 0.88 12.43 1.07
N GLY A 184 1.56 12.58 2.21
CA GLY A 184 1.43 11.70 3.38
C GLY A 184 2.13 10.34 3.25
N ARG A 185 2.91 10.12 2.18
CA ARG A 185 3.51 8.83 1.84
C ARG A 185 5.03 8.92 1.78
N TRP A 186 5.71 7.94 2.37
CA TRP A 186 7.16 7.85 2.43
C TRP A 186 7.69 6.97 1.30
N PRO A 187 8.73 7.41 0.56
CA PRO A 187 9.39 6.56 -0.41
C PRO A 187 10.35 5.60 0.29
N LEU A 188 10.09 4.31 0.14
CA LEU A 188 10.94 3.24 0.63
C LEU A 188 11.37 2.33 -0.52
N VAL A 189 12.45 1.61 -0.31
CA VAL A 189 12.95 0.64 -1.28
C VAL A 189 12.97 -0.72 -0.62
N PHE A 190 12.35 -1.70 -1.26
CA PHE A 190 12.43 -3.09 -0.84
C PHE A 190 12.63 -3.98 -2.06
N ASN A 191 13.59 -4.88 -2.01
CA ASN A 191 13.94 -5.78 -3.13
C ASN A 191 14.21 -5.07 -4.48
N GLY A 192 14.72 -3.83 -4.46
CA GLY A 192 14.92 -3.04 -5.68
C GLY A 192 13.63 -2.48 -6.29
N ARG A 193 12.53 -2.48 -5.53
CA ARG A 193 11.24 -1.84 -5.88
C ARG A 193 11.00 -0.61 -5.01
N LEU A 194 10.45 0.44 -5.60
CA LEU A 194 9.95 1.62 -4.90
C LEU A 194 8.58 1.32 -4.31
N LEU A 195 8.40 1.64 -3.03
CA LEU A 195 7.16 1.52 -2.29
C LEU A 195 6.78 2.88 -1.68
N TRP A 196 5.47 3.14 -1.56
CA TRP A 196 4.93 4.37 -0.98
C TRP A 196 4.16 4.08 0.32
N GLU A 197 4.87 3.96 1.43
CA GLU A 197 4.25 3.55 2.70
C GLU A 197 3.66 4.74 3.47
N THR A 198 2.65 4.47 4.29
CA THR A 198 2.20 5.40 5.34
C THR A 198 2.67 4.91 6.69
N ALA A 199 2.94 5.82 7.62
CA ALA A 199 2.99 5.47 9.02
C ALA A 199 2.00 6.35 9.78
N SER A 200 1.02 5.70 10.38
CA SER A 200 0.19 6.31 11.40
C SER A 200 0.99 6.34 12.70
N GLU A 201 0.95 7.47 13.41
CA GLU A 201 1.35 7.48 14.81
C GLU A 201 0.40 6.55 15.58
N GLY A 202 0.93 5.47 16.15
CA GLY A 202 0.15 4.61 17.03
C GLY A 202 -0.38 5.39 18.24
N ASN A 203 -1.26 4.78 19.04
CA ASN A 203 -1.68 5.35 20.32
C ASN A 203 -1.17 4.49 21.49
N PRO A 204 0.16 4.41 21.72
CA PRO A 204 0.73 3.54 22.73
C PRO A 204 0.43 4.02 24.16
N ASP A 205 -0.03 5.25 24.37
CA ASP A 205 0.00 5.89 25.67
C ASP A 205 -1.12 5.49 26.63
N TRP A 206 -2.32 5.14 26.12
CA TRP A 206 -3.42 4.77 27.01
C TRP A 206 -3.19 3.43 27.70
N GLY A 207 -3.82 3.23 28.86
CA GLY A 207 -3.63 2.05 29.70
C GLY A 207 -2.27 2.00 30.39
N THR A 208 -2.21 1.34 31.53
CA THR A 208 -0.98 1.19 32.32
C THR A 208 -0.76 -0.26 32.73
N GLY A 209 0.50 -0.65 32.93
CA GLY A 209 0.82 -1.98 33.45
C GLY A 209 0.32 -2.25 34.86
N GLY A 210 -0.09 -1.20 35.59
CA GLY A 210 -0.73 -1.29 36.90
C GLY A 210 -2.25 -1.44 36.85
N ASP A 211 -2.87 -1.38 35.67
CA ASP A 211 -4.32 -1.52 35.54
C ASP A 211 -4.74 -2.90 36.07
N PRO A 212 -5.75 -3.01 36.95
CA PRO A 212 -6.19 -4.31 37.46
C PRO A 212 -6.63 -5.23 36.31
N VAL A 213 -6.42 -6.53 36.49
CA VAL A 213 -7.00 -7.52 35.57
C VAL A 213 -8.51 -7.49 35.73
N PRO A 214 -9.29 -7.36 34.64
CA PRO A 214 -10.75 -7.39 34.70
C PRO A 214 -11.27 -8.66 35.37
N GLY A 215 -12.39 -8.55 36.08
CA GLY A 215 -13.12 -9.68 36.61
C GLY A 215 -13.97 -10.37 35.54
N GLN A 216 -14.32 -11.64 35.76
CA GLN A 216 -15.22 -12.36 34.84
C GLN A 216 -16.63 -11.74 34.76
N ALA A 217 -17.05 -11.02 35.81
CA ALA A 217 -18.34 -10.36 35.90
C ALA A 217 -18.43 -9.06 35.06
N ASP A 218 -17.33 -8.59 34.46
CA ASP A 218 -17.27 -7.30 33.76
C ASP A 218 -17.99 -7.29 32.40
N GLY A 219 -18.65 -8.39 32.01
CA GLY A 219 -19.51 -8.46 30.83
C GLY A 219 -18.79 -8.21 29.50
N LEU A 220 -17.47 -8.42 29.46
CA LEU A 220 -16.65 -8.19 28.28
C LEU A 220 -17.02 -9.15 27.14
N PRO A 221 -16.91 -8.76 25.86
CA PRO A 221 -17.03 -9.69 24.73
C PRO A 221 -16.03 -10.85 24.86
N THR A 222 -16.41 -12.05 24.42
CA THR A 222 -15.51 -13.22 24.38
C THR A 222 -14.47 -13.09 23.28
N LEU A 223 -13.36 -13.82 23.43
CA LEU A 223 -12.37 -13.98 22.37
C LEU A 223 -12.90 -14.94 21.30
N ASP A 224 -12.42 -14.76 20.07
CA ASP A 224 -12.58 -15.76 19.02
C ASP A 224 -11.46 -16.80 19.20
N LEU A 225 -11.80 -17.92 19.85
CA LEU A 225 -10.87 -19.00 20.15
C LEU A 225 -11.03 -20.20 19.19
N VAL A 226 -11.77 -20.03 18.10
CA VAL A 226 -12.00 -21.08 17.10
C VAL A 226 -10.86 -21.05 16.07
N PRO A 227 -10.05 -22.13 15.95
CA PRO A 227 -9.01 -22.16 14.94
C PRO A 227 -9.60 -22.10 13.52
N LYS A 228 -9.10 -21.18 12.71
CA LYS A 228 -9.46 -20.93 11.31
C LYS A 228 -8.81 -21.93 10.35
N GLY A 229 -7.85 -22.72 10.82
CA GLY A 229 -7.16 -23.74 10.03
C GLY A 229 -5.99 -23.19 9.22
N ARG A 230 -5.64 -23.88 8.12
CA ARG A 230 -4.45 -23.58 7.31
C ARG A 230 -4.56 -22.22 6.63
N VAL A 231 -3.41 -21.67 6.26
CA VAL A 231 -3.32 -20.41 5.50
C VAL A 231 -3.52 -20.71 4.02
N ARG A 232 -4.32 -19.91 3.30
CA ARG A 232 -4.47 -20.07 1.85
C ARG A 232 -3.34 -19.36 1.10
N ALA A 233 -2.91 -19.90 -0.04
CA ALA A 233 -1.92 -19.25 -0.90
C ALA A 233 -2.29 -17.79 -1.26
N THR A 234 -3.58 -17.52 -1.52
CA THR A 234 -4.08 -16.16 -1.81
C THR A 234 -3.91 -15.17 -0.66
N GLU A 235 -3.84 -15.63 0.58
CA GLU A 235 -3.54 -14.78 1.74
C GLU A 235 -2.05 -14.41 1.78
N LEU A 236 -1.17 -15.31 1.33
CA LEU A 236 0.29 -15.10 1.27
C LEU A 236 0.70 -14.19 0.11
N VAL A 237 -0.02 -14.22 -1.01
CA VAL A 237 0.19 -13.31 -2.16
C VAL A 237 0.20 -11.84 -1.72
N ARG A 238 -0.59 -11.48 -0.69
CA ARG A 238 -0.67 -10.11 -0.16
C ARG A 238 0.63 -9.61 0.48
N LEU A 239 1.58 -10.50 0.78
CA LEU A 239 2.90 -10.16 1.31
C LEU A 239 3.98 -10.12 0.23
N ASP A 240 3.64 -10.23 -1.05
CA ASP A 240 4.60 -10.21 -2.16
C ASP A 240 5.71 -11.27 -1.97
N GLU A 241 6.98 -10.89 -2.12
CA GLU A 241 8.14 -11.78 -1.94
C GLU A 241 8.26 -12.30 -0.49
N LEU A 242 7.78 -11.54 0.50
CA LEU A 242 7.76 -11.98 1.90
C LEU A 242 6.76 -13.12 2.12
N GLY A 243 5.71 -13.20 1.29
CA GLY A 243 4.79 -14.34 1.27
C GLY A 243 5.52 -15.63 0.86
N ALA A 244 6.40 -15.54 -0.15
CA ALA A 244 7.23 -16.66 -0.58
C ALA A 244 8.27 -17.05 0.48
N VAL A 245 8.88 -16.07 1.17
CA VAL A 245 9.78 -16.32 2.31
C VAL A 245 9.04 -17.07 3.41
N LEU A 246 7.87 -16.59 3.83
CA LEU A 246 7.03 -17.25 4.83
C LEU A 246 6.59 -18.66 4.38
N ALA A 247 6.30 -18.84 3.10
CA ALA A 247 5.86 -20.12 2.54
C ALA A 247 6.96 -21.19 2.47
N THR A 248 8.22 -20.77 2.44
CA THR A 248 9.39 -21.66 2.27
C THR A 248 10.24 -21.78 3.53
N ALA A 249 10.01 -20.92 4.53
CA ALA A 249 10.66 -20.98 5.83
C ALA A 249 10.31 -22.27 6.58
N SER A 250 11.28 -22.79 7.35
CA SER A 250 11.02 -23.88 8.29
C SER A 250 10.07 -23.45 9.40
N THR A 251 9.33 -24.39 9.99
CA THR A 251 8.44 -24.10 11.13
C THR A 251 9.19 -23.40 12.28
N GLU A 252 10.42 -23.81 12.58
CA GLU A 252 11.25 -23.16 13.60
C GLU A 252 11.52 -21.68 13.28
N GLN A 253 11.85 -21.35 12.02
CA GLN A 253 12.05 -19.96 11.60
C GLN A 253 10.76 -19.14 11.70
N VAL A 254 9.62 -19.71 11.33
CA VAL A 254 8.32 -19.02 11.41
C VAL A 254 7.93 -18.78 12.86
N ASP A 255 8.12 -19.75 13.75
CA ASP A 255 7.82 -19.64 15.17
C ASP A 255 8.67 -18.53 15.83
N ASP A 256 9.98 -18.54 15.57
CA ASP A 256 10.93 -17.56 16.08
C ASP A 256 10.65 -16.15 15.54
N THR A 257 10.35 -16.03 14.24
CA THR A 257 9.96 -14.77 13.59
C THR A 257 8.66 -14.23 14.18
N ALA A 258 7.63 -15.07 14.33
CA ALA A 258 6.35 -14.65 14.88
C ALA A 258 6.50 -14.10 16.31
N GLY A 259 7.32 -14.74 17.14
CA GLY A 259 7.61 -14.27 18.50
C GLY A 259 8.30 -12.91 18.54
N ARG A 260 9.30 -12.69 17.66
CA ARG A 260 9.98 -11.39 17.55
C ARG A 260 9.07 -10.29 17.02
N GLN A 261 8.32 -10.57 15.96
CA GLN A 261 7.39 -9.64 15.35
C GLN A 261 6.25 -9.26 16.31
N MET A 262 5.68 -10.24 17.03
CA MET A 262 4.65 -9.99 18.03
C MET A 262 5.17 -9.13 19.19
N TRP A 263 6.42 -9.36 19.64
CA TRP A 263 7.05 -8.50 20.64
C TRP A 263 7.16 -7.06 20.16
N ARG A 264 7.73 -6.82 18.97
CA ARG A 264 7.89 -5.47 18.41
C ARG A 264 6.55 -4.77 18.22
N LEU A 265 5.59 -5.44 17.58
CA LEU A 265 4.25 -4.87 17.38
C LEU A 265 3.56 -4.52 18.71
N SER A 266 3.77 -5.33 19.75
CA SER A 266 3.22 -5.05 21.08
C SER A 266 3.86 -3.82 21.74
N GLN A 267 5.12 -3.52 21.44
CA GLN A 267 5.79 -2.29 21.88
C GLN A 267 5.21 -1.08 21.16
N GLU A 268 5.15 -1.12 19.82
CA GLU A 268 4.65 -0.01 18.99
C GLU A 268 3.19 0.36 19.31
N THR A 269 2.38 -0.64 19.65
CA THR A 269 0.96 -0.42 19.98
C THR A 269 0.70 -0.19 21.46
N GLY A 270 1.71 -0.33 22.33
CA GLY A 270 1.57 -0.26 23.78
C GLY A 270 0.88 -1.47 24.43
N LEU A 271 0.56 -2.52 23.67
CA LEU A 271 -0.04 -3.77 24.20
C LEU A 271 0.87 -4.44 25.24
N ILE A 272 2.19 -4.33 25.06
CA ILE A 272 3.19 -4.97 25.92
C ILE A 272 3.20 -4.43 27.36
N LYS A 273 2.56 -3.28 27.62
CA LYS A 273 2.48 -2.67 28.95
C LYS A 273 1.85 -3.61 29.98
N TYR A 274 0.98 -4.52 29.55
CA TYR A 274 0.30 -5.45 30.44
C TYR A 274 1.20 -6.66 30.77
N PRO A 275 1.50 -6.92 32.06
CA PRO A 275 2.39 -8.00 32.45
C PRO A 275 1.96 -9.37 31.92
N GLU A 276 0.65 -9.64 31.86
CA GLU A 276 0.12 -10.90 31.33
C GLU A 276 0.48 -11.10 29.85
N VAL A 277 0.50 -10.03 29.06
CA VAL A 277 0.85 -10.04 27.64
C VAL A 277 2.36 -10.26 27.49
N ALA A 278 3.17 -9.47 28.19
CA ALA A 278 4.62 -9.58 28.13
C ALA A 278 5.10 -10.99 28.53
N GLU A 279 4.52 -11.56 29.58
CA GLU A 279 4.80 -12.92 30.04
C GLU A 279 4.40 -13.95 28.97
N ALA A 280 3.22 -13.83 28.37
CA ALA A 280 2.77 -14.74 27.32
C ALA A 280 3.72 -14.75 26.11
N ILE A 281 4.14 -13.57 25.64
CA ILE A 281 5.07 -13.48 24.49
C ILE A 281 6.44 -14.06 24.86
N ASN A 282 6.94 -13.80 26.07
CA ASN A 282 8.21 -14.37 26.53
C ASN A 282 8.16 -15.90 26.67
N GLN A 283 7.07 -16.45 27.22
CA GLN A 283 6.86 -17.89 27.30
C GLN A 283 6.83 -18.54 25.91
N PHE A 284 6.09 -17.95 24.97
CA PHE A 284 6.04 -18.39 23.58
C PHE A 284 7.44 -18.39 22.94
N ARG A 285 8.18 -17.28 23.06
CA ARG A 285 9.55 -17.15 22.54
C ARG A 285 10.56 -18.12 23.17
N ALA A 286 10.28 -18.60 24.39
CA ALA A 286 11.05 -19.65 25.05
C ALA A 286 10.63 -21.07 24.65
N GLY A 287 9.71 -21.23 23.69
CA GLY A 287 9.21 -22.52 23.21
C GLY A 287 8.13 -23.14 24.12
N ASN A 288 7.59 -22.40 25.08
CA ASN A 288 6.56 -22.90 25.98
C ASN A 288 5.17 -22.69 25.38
N ARG A 289 4.28 -23.68 25.58
CA ARG A 289 2.86 -23.55 25.25
C ARG A 289 2.20 -22.59 26.23
N VAL A 290 1.55 -21.55 25.69
CA VAL A 290 0.75 -20.60 26.48
C VAL A 290 -0.73 -20.97 26.35
N GLU A 291 -1.39 -21.22 27.47
CA GLU A 291 -2.83 -21.48 27.47
C GLU A 291 -3.60 -20.16 27.39
N LEU A 292 -4.53 -20.05 26.44
CA LEU A 292 -5.45 -18.92 26.29
C LEU A 292 -6.89 -19.40 26.43
N THR A 293 -7.60 -18.85 27.42
CA THR A 293 -9.04 -19.09 27.63
C THR A 293 -9.73 -17.77 27.92
N ASP A 294 -11.06 -17.69 27.75
CA ASP A 294 -11.82 -16.48 28.07
C ASP A 294 -11.74 -16.06 29.55
N THR A 295 -11.35 -16.98 30.43
CA THR A 295 -11.47 -16.82 31.88
C THR A 295 -10.13 -16.71 32.59
N ASN A 296 -9.02 -17.05 31.93
CA ASN A 296 -7.69 -16.89 32.50
C ASN A 296 -7.23 -15.42 32.41
N ARG A 297 -6.16 -15.08 33.15
CA ARG A 297 -5.69 -13.69 33.30
C ARG A 297 -5.39 -13.03 31.96
N LEU A 298 -4.72 -13.76 31.05
CA LEU A 298 -4.37 -13.27 29.72
C LEU A 298 -5.64 -13.01 28.89
N GLY A 299 -6.58 -13.95 28.85
CA GLY A 299 -7.80 -13.78 28.08
C GLY A 299 -8.67 -12.64 28.57
N LEU A 300 -8.85 -12.50 29.89
CA LEU A 300 -9.56 -11.36 30.48
C LEU A 300 -8.90 -10.03 30.11
N ARG A 301 -7.56 -9.97 30.12
CA ARG A 301 -6.82 -8.78 29.69
C ARG A 301 -7.06 -8.46 28.22
N LEU A 302 -6.90 -9.44 27.31
CA LEU A 302 -7.07 -9.23 25.87
C LEU A 302 -8.50 -8.80 25.53
N ARG A 303 -9.51 -9.39 26.17
CA ARG A 303 -10.93 -8.98 26.03
C ARG A 303 -11.13 -7.52 26.41
N ALA A 304 -10.57 -7.08 27.54
CA ALA A 304 -10.66 -5.69 27.96
C ALA A 304 -9.91 -4.74 27.03
N VAL A 305 -8.71 -5.10 26.56
CA VAL A 305 -7.96 -4.27 25.62
C VAL A 305 -8.72 -4.13 24.30
N ILE A 306 -9.24 -5.23 23.73
CA ILE A 306 -10.04 -5.21 22.50
C ILE A 306 -11.28 -4.33 22.67
N HIS A 307 -11.97 -4.43 23.81
CA HIS A 307 -13.14 -3.60 24.11
C HIS A 307 -12.78 -2.12 24.29
N ALA A 308 -11.75 -1.81 25.07
CA ALA A 308 -11.29 -0.45 25.34
C ALA A 308 -10.77 0.24 24.09
N SER A 309 -10.06 -0.49 23.23
CA SER A 309 -9.51 0.03 21.96
C SER A 309 -10.59 0.62 21.06
N ARG A 310 -11.81 0.05 21.06
CA ARG A 310 -12.96 0.62 20.32
C ARG A 310 -13.37 1.99 20.85
N ARG A 311 -13.34 2.17 22.18
CA ARG A 311 -13.65 3.46 22.83
C ARG A 311 -12.56 4.50 22.58
N GLN A 312 -11.30 4.06 22.56
CA GLN A 312 -10.13 4.90 22.29
C GLN A 312 -9.91 5.20 20.80
N LYS A 313 -10.73 4.60 19.92
CA LYS A 313 -10.54 4.67 18.46
C LYS A 313 -9.12 4.24 18.03
N ASP A 314 -8.58 3.23 18.69
CA ASP A 314 -7.25 2.67 18.43
C ASP A 314 -7.39 1.30 17.74
N PRO A 315 -7.51 1.26 16.40
CA PRO A 315 -7.62 -0.01 15.69
C PRO A 315 -6.35 -0.84 15.81
N TYR A 316 -5.17 -0.22 15.92
CA TYR A 316 -3.89 -0.92 15.86
C TYR A 316 -3.62 -1.72 17.13
N ARG A 317 -3.92 -1.19 18.33
CA ARG A 317 -3.81 -1.99 19.56
C ARG A 317 -4.84 -3.11 19.61
N ARG A 318 -6.04 -2.87 19.09
CA ARG A 318 -7.06 -3.93 18.94
C ARG A 318 -6.54 -5.06 18.05
N TRP A 319 -6.05 -4.71 16.87
CA TRP A 319 -5.55 -5.70 15.92
C TRP A 319 -4.30 -6.41 16.42
N SER A 320 -3.39 -5.71 17.12
CA SER A 320 -2.25 -6.33 17.81
C SER A 320 -2.70 -7.34 18.87
N ALA A 321 -3.72 -7.02 19.68
CA ALA A 321 -4.28 -7.96 20.65
C ALA A 321 -4.92 -9.18 19.96
N GLN A 322 -5.59 -8.98 18.82
CA GLN A 322 -6.15 -10.06 18.02
C GLN A 322 -5.07 -10.93 17.38
N ALA A 323 -3.99 -10.34 16.87
CA ALA A 323 -2.85 -11.08 16.32
C ALA A 323 -2.17 -11.95 17.39
N LEU A 324 -2.12 -11.51 18.65
CA LEU A 324 -1.66 -12.35 19.77
C LEU A 324 -2.62 -13.51 20.05
N VAL A 325 -3.93 -13.31 19.94
CA VAL A 325 -4.90 -14.43 20.03
C VAL A 325 -4.64 -15.42 18.91
N THR A 326 -4.51 -14.95 17.66
CA THR A 326 -4.18 -15.77 16.49
C THR A 326 -2.88 -16.54 16.70
N LEU A 327 -1.83 -15.91 17.24
CA LEU A 327 -0.55 -16.59 17.53
C LEU A 327 -0.71 -17.77 18.49
N LEU A 328 -1.56 -17.63 19.50
CA LEU A 328 -1.75 -18.65 20.53
C LEU A 328 -2.79 -19.73 20.16
N VAL A 329 -3.71 -19.42 19.24
CA VAL A 329 -4.83 -20.30 18.84
C VAL A 329 -4.62 -20.95 17.48
N ASP A 330 -4.34 -20.15 16.45
CA ASP A 330 -4.16 -20.60 15.06
C ASP A 330 -2.71 -20.96 14.74
N GLY A 331 -1.78 -20.31 15.43
CA GLY A 331 -0.35 -20.55 15.33
C GLY A 331 0.41 -19.56 14.45
N PRO A 332 1.74 -19.75 14.36
CA PRO A 332 2.65 -18.70 13.89
C PRO A 332 2.48 -18.27 12.43
N HIS A 333 2.17 -19.19 11.51
CA HIS A 333 2.02 -18.88 10.09
C HIS A 333 0.88 -17.88 9.82
N ARG A 334 -0.26 -18.05 10.49
CA ARG A 334 -1.39 -17.12 10.35
C ARG A 334 -1.13 -15.83 11.11
N ALA A 335 -0.50 -15.91 12.28
CA ALA A 335 -0.18 -14.75 13.07
C ALA A 335 0.79 -13.80 12.36
N VAL A 336 1.81 -14.31 11.65
CA VAL A 336 2.75 -13.44 10.90
C VAL A 336 2.02 -12.60 9.85
N LEU A 337 1.01 -13.15 9.18
CA LEU A 337 0.19 -12.38 8.22
C LEU A 337 -0.56 -11.24 8.89
N GLU A 338 -1.22 -11.52 10.02
CA GLU A 338 -1.95 -10.50 10.76
C GLU A 338 -1.00 -9.47 11.39
N ILE A 339 0.16 -9.90 11.91
CA ILE A 339 1.17 -9.00 12.47
C ILE A 339 1.75 -8.09 11.38
N ALA A 340 2.04 -8.63 10.19
CA ALA A 340 2.55 -7.86 9.06
C ALA A 340 1.52 -6.82 8.56
N ASP A 341 0.25 -7.19 8.46
CA ASP A 341 -0.85 -6.28 8.09
C ASP A 341 -0.94 -5.10 9.07
N VAL A 342 -0.91 -5.36 10.39
CA VAL A 342 -0.91 -4.26 11.39
C VAL A 342 0.38 -3.45 11.34
N SER A 343 1.54 -4.12 11.22
CA SER A 343 2.84 -3.45 11.17
C SER A 343 2.96 -2.53 9.97
N SER A 344 2.36 -2.87 8.82
CA SER A 344 2.32 -2.02 7.63
C SER A 344 1.68 -0.65 7.84
N HIS A 345 0.91 -0.48 8.91
CA HIS A 345 0.29 0.79 9.26
C HIS A 345 1.06 1.63 10.28
N VAL A 346 1.90 1.00 11.12
CA VAL A 346 2.52 1.67 12.27
C VAL A 346 4.06 1.64 12.23
N VAL A 347 4.66 0.85 11.34
CA VAL A 347 6.11 0.74 11.16
C VAL A 347 6.47 0.95 9.69
N LEU A 348 7.21 2.03 9.37
CA LEU A 348 7.58 2.35 7.98
C LEU A 348 8.36 1.21 7.31
N ASN A 349 9.41 0.70 7.95
CA ASN A 349 10.29 -0.31 7.38
C ASN A 349 9.91 -1.75 7.75
N TRP A 350 8.61 -2.01 7.97
CA TRP A 350 8.13 -3.32 8.43
C TRP A 350 8.59 -4.49 7.55
N ARG A 351 8.73 -4.28 6.23
CA ARG A 351 9.20 -5.29 5.27
C ARG A 351 10.65 -5.70 5.51
N GLU A 352 11.53 -4.72 5.70
CA GLU A 352 12.95 -4.97 6.02
C GLU A 352 13.05 -5.71 7.36
N VAL A 353 12.34 -5.23 8.38
CA VAL A 353 12.37 -5.84 9.72
C VAL A 353 11.82 -7.28 9.71
N LEU A 354 10.75 -7.53 8.95
CA LEU A 354 10.20 -8.88 8.81
C LEU A 354 11.17 -9.80 8.05
N TRP A 355 11.77 -9.32 6.97
CA TRP A 355 12.76 -10.10 6.21
C TRP A 355 13.99 -10.45 7.04
N GLU A 356 14.56 -9.49 7.76
CA GLU A 356 15.73 -9.70 8.63
C GLU A 356 15.45 -10.77 9.71
N ASP A 357 14.22 -10.82 10.22
CA ASP A 357 13.82 -11.80 11.22
C ASP A 357 13.76 -13.24 10.69
N PHE A 358 13.50 -13.47 9.40
CA PHE A 358 13.53 -14.84 8.86
C PHE A 358 14.96 -15.43 8.79
N GLY A 359 15.98 -14.60 9.10
CA GLY A 359 17.36 -14.81 8.67
C GLY A 359 17.47 -14.49 7.18
N PRO A 360 18.64 -14.13 6.62
CA PRO A 360 18.71 -13.64 5.23
C PRO A 360 19.03 -14.77 4.23
N PRO A 361 18.06 -15.55 3.68
CA PRO A 361 18.21 -16.02 2.33
C PRO A 361 18.08 -14.80 1.38
N PRO A 362 18.63 -14.88 0.16
CA PRO A 362 18.31 -13.89 -0.87
C PRO A 362 16.79 -13.82 -1.03
N LEU A 363 16.25 -12.59 -1.08
CA LEU A 363 14.84 -12.40 -1.40
C LEU A 363 14.53 -13.12 -2.71
N PRO A 364 13.51 -13.99 -2.76
CA PRO A 364 13.12 -14.61 -4.01
C PRO A 364 12.64 -13.52 -4.98
N PRO A 365 12.63 -13.80 -6.30
CA PRO A 365 11.86 -12.97 -7.22
C PRO A 365 10.38 -12.97 -6.80
N MET A 366 9.62 -12.00 -7.32
CA MET A 366 8.17 -11.99 -7.13
C MET A 366 7.57 -13.35 -7.48
N PRO A 367 6.85 -14.02 -6.56
CA PRO A 367 6.25 -15.31 -6.83
C PRO A 367 5.13 -15.19 -7.87
N ASP A 368 5.22 -16.01 -8.92
CA ASP A 368 4.22 -16.10 -9.98
C ASP A 368 3.12 -17.13 -9.65
N GLU A 369 2.10 -17.23 -10.51
CA GLU A 369 1.01 -18.19 -10.36
C GLU A 369 1.53 -19.64 -10.29
N ASP A 370 2.58 -19.96 -11.05
CA ASP A 370 3.20 -21.29 -11.07
C ASP A 370 3.86 -21.62 -9.72
N PHE A 371 4.54 -20.67 -9.08
CA PHE A 371 5.08 -20.84 -7.73
C PHE A 371 3.97 -21.21 -6.76
N TRP A 372 2.86 -20.47 -6.75
CA TRP A 372 1.75 -20.71 -5.83
C TRP A 372 1.02 -22.03 -6.09
N ALA A 373 0.83 -22.40 -7.36
CA ALA A 373 0.19 -23.66 -7.76
C ALA A 373 1.02 -24.90 -7.36
N ASN A 374 2.35 -24.78 -7.40
CA ASN A 374 3.27 -25.87 -7.08
C ASN A 374 3.70 -25.89 -5.61
N LEU A 375 3.32 -24.90 -4.81
CA LEU A 375 3.62 -24.85 -3.39
C LEU A 375 3.01 -26.07 -2.68
N ARG A 376 3.84 -26.77 -1.90
CA ARG A 376 3.43 -27.90 -1.06
C ARG A 376 3.97 -27.68 0.34
N HIS A 377 3.09 -27.28 1.26
CA HIS A 377 3.46 -27.06 2.65
C HIS A 377 2.37 -27.56 3.61
N PRO A 378 2.70 -28.24 4.73
CA PRO A 378 1.71 -28.81 5.65
C PRO A 378 0.72 -27.80 6.24
N TRP A 379 1.11 -26.52 6.29
CA TRP A 379 0.34 -25.43 6.89
C TRP A 379 -0.33 -24.50 5.87
N ILE A 380 -0.08 -24.73 4.58
CA ILE A 380 -0.59 -23.89 3.49
C ILE A 380 -1.51 -24.73 2.61
N GLU A 381 -2.74 -24.26 2.44
CA GLU A 381 -3.66 -24.80 1.44
C GLU A 381 -3.25 -24.24 0.07
N ALA A 382 -2.97 -25.17 -0.86
CA ALA A 382 -2.76 -24.81 -2.26
C ALA A 382 -4.03 -24.15 -2.82
N GLY A 383 -3.84 -23.14 -3.67
CA GLY A 383 -4.91 -22.44 -4.37
C GLY A 383 -5.59 -23.29 -5.44
#